data_AF-E2C4F5-F1
#
_entry.id   AF-E2C4F5-F1
#
_cell.length_a   1.000
_cell.length_b   1.000
_cell.length_c   1.000
_cell.angle_alpha   90.00
_cell.angle_beta   90.00
_cell.angle_gamma   90.00
#
_symmetry.space_group_name_H-M   'P 1'
#
loop_
_entity.id
_entity.type
_entity.pdbx_description
1 polymer ?
#
loop_
_entity_poly.entity_id
_entity_poly.type
_entity_poly.pdbx_seq_one_letter_code
_entity_poly.pdbx_strand_id
1 'polypeptide(L)' 'ALGWDVLPHPPYSPDIAPSDYHLFRSMVHGLSDQHFNNYEEIEKWLNEWIASKDESFFRHGTQQLPDRWEKIIANDGKCF' A
#
# COMPACT_ATOMS: atom_id res chain seq x y z
N ALA A 1 1.96 15.80 -22.03
CA ALA A 1 2.16 14.56 -21.25
C ALA A 1 3.13 14.88 -20.11
N LEU A 2 2.98 14.26 -18.93
CA LEU A 2 3.80 14.55 -17.76
C LEU A 2 5.22 13.94 -17.81
N GLY A 3 5.54 13.13 -18.82
CA GLY A 3 6.86 12.53 -19.00
C GLY A 3 7.15 11.36 -18.05
N TRP A 4 6.12 10.68 -17.56
CA TRP A 4 6.24 9.59 -16.60
C TRP A 4 6.26 8.24 -17.30
N ASP A 5 7.13 7.35 -16.82
CA ASP A 5 7.13 5.94 -17.22
C ASP A 5 6.06 5.18 -16.42
N VAL A 6 5.15 4.52 -17.14
CA VAL A 6 4.08 3.72 -16.53
C VAL A 6 4.55 2.28 -16.40
N LEU A 7 4.67 1.79 -15.17
CA LEU A 7 5.02 0.39 -14.92
C LEU A 7 3.84 -0.53 -15.30
N PRO A 8 4.10 -1.68 -15.95
CA PRO A 8 3.05 -2.66 -16.21
C PRO A 8 2.54 -3.24 -14.89
N HIS A 9 1.21 -3.34 -14.77
CA HIS A 9 0.54 -3.93 -13.62
C HIS A 9 -0.48 -4.97 -14.11
N PRO A 10 -0.34 -6.26 -13.75
CA PRO A 10 -1.27 -7.29 -14.15
C PRO A 10 -2.63 -7.11 -13.46
N PRO A 11 -3.73 -7.56 -14.07
CA PRO A 11 -5.04 -7.58 -13.43
C PRO A 11 -5.02 -8.37 -12.11
N TYR A 12 -5.85 -7.95 -11.15
CA TYR A 12 -6.10 -8.67 -9.89
C TYR A 12 -4.83 -9.00 -9.07
N SER A 13 -3.81 -8.14 -9.10
CA SER A 13 -2.53 -8.36 -8.41
C SER A 13 -2.29 -7.38 -7.25
N PRO A 14 -3.15 -7.36 -6.19
CA PRO A 14 -2.96 -6.47 -5.04
C PRO A 14 -1.69 -6.83 -4.23
N ASP A 15 -1.20 -8.06 -4.37
CA ASP A 15 0.04 -8.58 -3.78
C ASP A 15 1.31 -7.92 -4.34
N ILE A 16 1.23 -7.24 -5.49
CA ILE A 16 2.33 -6.42 -6.06
C ILE A 16 2.07 -4.93 -6.02
N ALA A 17 0.94 -4.48 -5.48
CA ALA A 17 0.64 -3.06 -5.31
C ALA A 17 1.09 -2.61 -3.90
N PRO A 18 2.14 -1.77 -3.76
CA PRO A 18 2.64 -1.35 -2.44
C PRO A 18 1.58 -0.64 -1.60
N SER A 19 0.65 0.06 -2.26
CA SER A 19 -0.51 0.66 -1.59
C SER A 19 -1.37 -0.39 -0.90
N ASP A 20 -1.66 -1.52 -1.56
CA ASP A 20 -2.54 -2.56 -1.02
C ASP A 20 -1.83 -3.42 0.03
N TYR A 21 -0.70 -4.04 -0.34
CA TYR A 21 -0.06 -5.04 0.52
C TYR A 21 0.65 -4.45 1.76
N HIS A 22 0.96 -3.14 1.75
CA HIS A 22 1.72 -2.47 2.81
C HIS A 22 0.97 -1.29 3.43
N LEU A 23 0.65 -0.26 2.64
CA LEU A 23 0.07 0.98 3.17
C LEU A 23 -1.33 0.74 3.77
N PHE A 24 -2.28 0.29 2.95
CA PHE A 24 -3.65 0.03 3.37
C PHE A 24 -3.72 -1.14 4.35
N ARG A 25 -2.93 -2.19 4.14
CA ARG A 25 -2.81 -3.29 5.11
C ARG A 25 -2.46 -2.80 6.52
N SER A 26 -1.53 -1.86 6.64
CA SER A 26 -1.17 -1.24 7.91
C SER A 26 -2.28 -0.32 8.44
N MET A 27 -2.96 0.41 7.54
CA MET A 27 -4.01 1.36 7.87
C MET A 27 -5.27 0.69 8.43
N VAL A 28 -5.65 -0.50 7.93
CA VAL A 28 -6.84 -1.25 8.36
C VAL A 28 -6.88 -1.46 9.88
N HIS A 29 -5.74 -1.74 10.50
CA HIS A 29 -5.66 -1.89 11.96
C HIS A 29 -6.04 -0.60 12.69
N GLY A 30 -5.58 0.56 12.19
CA GLY A 30 -5.92 1.86 12.76
C GLY A 30 -7.37 2.27 12.50
N LEU A 31 -7.95 1.83 11.38
CA LEU A 31 -9.34 2.14 11.00
C LEU A 31 -10.37 1.27 11.73
N SER A 32 -10.01 0.06 12.15
CA SER A 32 -10.95 -0.92 12.71
C SER A 32 -11.63 -0.42 14.01
N ASP A 33 -10.95 0.46 14.75
CA ASP A 33 -11.43 1.00 16.03
C ASP A 33 -12.01 2.43 15.92
N GLN A 34 -12.16 2.96 14.70
CA GLN A 34 -12.58 4.34 14.48
C GLN A 34 -14.04 4.44 14.04
N HIS A 35 -14.76 5.39 14.63
CA HIS A 35 -16.07 5.82 14.19
C HIS A 35 -16.02 7.31 13.85
N PHE A 36 -16.17 7.63 12.57
CA PHE A 36 -16.16 9.00 12.08
C PHE A 36 -17.59 9.50 11.87
N ASN A 37 -17.85 10.75 12.26
CA ASN A 37 -19.17 11.38 12.13
C ASN A 37 -19.29 12.25 10.87
N ASN A 38 -18.17 12.66 10.30
CA ASN A 38 -18.09 13.56 9.15
C ASN A 38 -16.79 13.37 8.37
N TYR A 39 -16.67 14.08 7.25
CA TYR A 39 -15.52 14.01 6.37
C TYR A 39 -14.27 14.64 7.00
N GLU A 40 -14.42 15.72 7.75
CA GLU A 40 -13.33 16.45 8.37
C GLU A 40 -12.58 15.57 9.41
N GLU A 41 -13.30 14.73 10.14
CA GLU A 41 -12.73 13.75 11.05
C GLU A 41 -11.91 12.68 10.31
N ILE A 42 -12.38 12.21 9.15
CA ILE A 42 -11.65 11.24 8.31
C ILE A 42 -10.36 11.89 7.78
N GLU A 43 -10.45 13.10 7.23
CA GLU A 43 -9.30 13.82 6.69
C GLU A 43 -8.25 14.08 7.77
N LYS A 44 -8.68 14.54 8.95
CA LYS A 44 -7.79 14.75 10.09
C LYS A 44 -7.09 13.45 10.50
N TRP A 45 -7.84 12.37 10.69
CA TRP A 45 -7.28 11.07 11.08
C TRP A 45 -6.28 10.56 10.05
N LEU A 46 -6.61 10.67 8.75
CA LEU A 46 -5.73 10.23 7.67
C LEU A 46 -4.40 11.00 7.67
N ASN A 47 -4.47 12.33 7.82
CA ASN A 47 -3.29 13.18 7.88
C ASN A 47 -2.41 12.85 9.09
N GLU A 48 -3.02 12.66 10.28
CA GLU A 48 -2.30 12.26 11.49
C GLU A 48 -1.67 10.86 11.35
N TRP A 49 -2.41 9.91 10.77
CA TRP A 49 -1.91 8.55 10.55
C TRP A 49 -0.72 8.52 9.58
N ILE A 50 -0.80 9.25 8.47
CA ILE A 50 0.30 9.35 7.49
C ILE A 50 1.51 10.02 8.14
N ALA A 51 1.32 11.13 8.85
CA ALA A 51 2.39 11.85 9.54
C ALA A 51 3.03 11.03 10.67
N SER A 52 2.31 10.06 11.24
CA SER A 52 2.86 9.14 12.25
C SER A 52 3.84 8.11 11.68
N LYS A 53 3.87 7.90 10.35
CA LYS A 53 4.78 6.95 9.71
C LYS A 53 6.07 7.65 9.34
N ASP A 54 7.18 7.02 9.71
CA ASP A 54 8.50 7.50 9.33
C ASP A 54 8.84 7.12 7.88
N GLU A 55 9.88 7.75 7.32
CA GLU A 55 10.31 7.50 5.95
C GLU A 55 10.67 6.02 5.68
N SER A 56 11.21 5.32 6.68
CA SER A 56 11.57 3.92 6.53
C SER A 56 10.35 3.02 6.33
N PHE A 57 9.19 3.37 6.91
CA PHE A 57 7.95 2.67 6.66
C PHE A 57 7.59 2.69 5.17
N PHE A 58 7.61 3.85 4.52
CA PHE A 58 7.28 3.98 3.10
C PHE A 58 8.34 3.32 2.21
N ARG A 59 9.62 3.55 2.52
CA ARG A 59 10.74 2.95 1.79
C ARG A 59 10.69 1.43 1.85
N HIS A 60 10.39 0.86 3.01
CA HIS A 60 10.27 -0.58 3.20
C HIS A 60 9.17 -1.18 2.33
N GLY A 61 7.99 -0.53 2.25
CA GLY A 61 6.91 -0.96 1.38
C GLY A 61 7.34 -1.11 -0.08
N THR A 62 8.03 -0.11 -0.61
CA THR A 62 8.56 -0.13 -1.99
C THR A 62 9.69 -1.15 -2.17
N GLN A 63 10.58 -1.29 -1.18
CA GLN A 63 11.72 -2.21 -1.25
C GLN A 63 11.34 -3.69 -1.19
N GLN A 64 10.14 -4.03 -0.73
CA GLN A 64 9.63 -5.42 -0.77
C GLN A 64 9.23 -5.87 -2.18
N LEU A 65 9.10 -4.95 -3.14
CA LEU A 65 8.54 -5.26 -4.46
C LEU A 65 9.35 -6.32 -5.24
N PRO A 66 10.70 -6.29 -5.27
CA PRO A 66 11.50 -7.33 -5.92
C PRO A 66 11.27 -8.73 -5.34
N ASP A 67 11.30 -8.88 -4.01
CA ASP A 67 11.07 -10.16 -3.33
C ASP A 67 9.67 -10.73 -3.64
N ARG A 68 8.67 -9.85 -3.78
CA ARG A 68 7.29 -10.24 -4.14
C ARG A 68 7.20 -10.69 -5.58
N TRP A 69 7.89 -10.01 -6.50
CA TRP A 69 7.97 -10.46 -7.89
C TRP A 69 8.64 -11.82 -8.02
N GLU A 70 9.74 -12.06 -7.29
CA GLU A 70 10.40 -13.37 -7.27
C GLU A 70 9.46 -14.48 -6.79
N LYS A 71 8.65 -14.22 -5.76
CA LYS A 71 7.64 -15.18 -5.26
C LYS A 71 6.56 -15.49 -6.30
N ILE A 72 6.07 -14.50 -7.04
CA ILE A 72 5.05 -14.71 -8.07
C ILE A 72 5.61 -15.51 -9.24
N ILE A 73 6.84 -15.19 -9.67
CA ILE A 73 7.53 -15.94 -10.72
C ILE A 73 7.73 -17.39 -10.28
N ALA A 74 8.18 -17.62 -9.04
CA ALA A 74 8.35 -18.96 -8.47
C ALA A 74 7.03 -19.72 -8.30
N ASN A 75 5.89 -19.01 -8.22
CA ASN A 75 4.55 -19.58 -8.08
C ASN A 75 3.77 -19.64 -9.41
N ASP A 76 4.47 -19.59 -10.56
CA ASP A 76 3.88 -19.62 -11.90
C ASP A 76 2.76 -18.58 -12.10
N GLY A 77 2.92 -17.39 -11.54
CA GLY A 77 1.95 -16.30 -11.64
C GLY A 77 0.75 -16.39 -10.68
N LYS A 78 0.72 -17.36 -9.77
CA LYS A 78 -0.32 -17.46 -8.74
C LYS A 78 -0.01 -16.57 -7.53
N CYS A 79 -1.07 -16.14 -6.84
CA CYS A 79 -0.97 -15.41 -5.57
C CYS A 79 -0.28 -16.28 -4.49
N PHE A 80 0.42 -15.64 -3.57
CA PHE A 80 1.15 -16.27 -2.46
C PHE A 80 0.80 -15.66 -1.10
#